data_AF-A0A5B7C546-F1
#
_entry.id   AF-A0A5B7C546-F1
#
_cell.length_a   1.000
_cell.length_b   1.000
_cell.length_c   1.000
_cell.angle_alpha   90.00
_cell.angle_beta   90.00
_cell.angle_gamma   90.00
#
_symmetry.space_group_name_H-M   'P 1'
#
loop_
_entity.id
_entity.type
_entity.pdbx_description
1 polymer ?
#
loop_
_entity_poly.entity_id
_entity_poly.type
_entity_poly.pdbx_seq_one_letter_code
_entity_poly.pdbx_strand_id
1 'polypeptide(L)'
;ERANAEAREKEARERAAFARAKPEAQRKAEQAAVERAVTEARERAVAEARERAAAAARANQQKNEKDLESFFNVGARPSSAPRSRPNSSDHQFNTQHGNRQGPEVARKTSDGASSSMKKACSTANVVDDLTSIFGEAAPLSGEFQEVEGEKEERRRAQLERHRRIQERAAKAIAEKNQRDLQAQEEQEERHRIADELDAEIKRWAAGKRGNLRALLSTLQYVLWPGCGWQPVSMADLVTGASVKKVYRKANLCIHPDKVQQKGFNIRQKYIAEKVFDLLKVVRRGIEHAV
;
A
#
# COMPACT_ATOMS: atom_id res chain seq x y z
N GLU A 1 21.47 -64.26 -9.04
CA GLU A 1 20.86 -63.02 -8.51
C GLU A 1 21.19 -61.75 -9.27
N ARG A 2 22.44 -61.25 -9.27
CA ARG A 2 22.81 -59.87 -9.68
C ARG A 2 22.07 -59.31 -10.93
N ALA A 3 22.05 -60.05 -12.04
CA ALA A 3 21.34 -59.62 -13.28
C ALA A 3 19.83 -59.39 -13.10
N ASN A 4 19.16 -60.13 -12.20
CA ASN A 4 17.73 -59.99 -11.90
C ASN A 4 17.46 -58.78 -10.98
N ALA A 5 18.43 -58.38 -10.16
CA ALA A 5 18.37 -57.12 -9.43
C ALA A 5 18.54 -55.91 -10.38
N GLU A 6 19.52 -55.97 -11.28
CA GLU A 6 19.78 -54.90 -12.26
C GLU A 6 18.59 -54.69 -13.23
N ALA A 7 17.93 -55.77 -13.66
CA ALA A 7 16.71 -55.69 -14.46
C ALA A 7 15.57 -54.95 -13.73
N ARG A 8 15.33 -55.30 -12.45
CA ARG A 8 14.33 -54.62 -11.61
C ARG A 8 14.68 -53.16 -11.34
N GLU A 9 15.97 -52.83 -11.22
CA GLU A 9 16.39 -51.44 -11.03
C GLU A 9 16.16 -50.59 -12.28
N LYS A 10 16.45 -51.14 -13.48
CA LYS A 10 16.14 -50.47 -14.76
C LYS A 10 14.64 -50.23 -14.92
N GLU A 11 13.82 -51.26 -14.67
CA GLU A 11 12.37 -51.15 -14.70
C GLU A 11 11.84 -50.11 -13.68
N ALA A 12 12.40 -50.07 -12.47
CA ALA A 12 12.04 -49.08 -11.45
C ALA A 12 12.41 -47.65 -11.89
N ARG A 13 13.58 -47.45 -12.51
CA ARG A 13 14.04 -46.17 -13.05
C ARG A 13 13.14 -45.69 -14.21
N GLU A 14 12.75 -46.58 -15.12
CA GLU A 14 11.84 -46.27 -16.23
C GLU A 14 10.42 -45.92 -15.73
N ARG A 15 9.86 -46.72 -14.81
CA ARG A 15 8.58 -46.42 -14.15
C ARG A 15 8.61 -45.07 -13.41
N ALA A 16 9.72 -44.75 -12.73
CA ALA A 16 9.90 -43.47 -12.06
C ALA A 16 10.02 -42.29 -13.05
N ALA A 17 10.70 -42.48 -14.19
CA ALA A 17 10.78 -41.46 -15.25
C ALA A 17 9.39 -41.18 -15.85
N PHE A 18 8.62 -42.23 -16.19
CA PHE A 18 7.26 -42.09 -16.70
C PHE A 18 6.30 -41.43 -15.69
N ALA A 19 6.45 -41.74 -14.40
CA ALA A 19 5.68 -41.11 -13.33
C ALA A 19 5.98 -39.61 -13.13
N ARG A 20 7.21 -39.15 -13.46
CA ARG A 20 7.59 -37.73 -13.42
C ARG A 20 7.24 -36.97 -14.70
N ALA A 21 7.39 -37.60 -15.86
CA ALA A 21 7.13 -36.99 -17.16
C ALA A 21 5.67 -36.48 -17.31
N LYS A 22 4.69 -37.19 -16.74
CA LYS A 22 3.27 -36.79 -16.80
C LYS A 22 2.97 -35.45 -16.10
N PRO A 23 3.25 -35.27 -14.78
CA PRO A 23 3.03 -33.99 -14.11
C PRO A 23 3.95 -32.87 -14.62
N GLU A 24 5.16 -33.18 -15.10
CA GLU A 24 6.02 -32.17 -15.74
C GLU A 24 5.45 -31.66 -17.07
N ALA A 25 4.88 -32.54 -17.90
CA ALA A 25 4.18 -32.15 -19.12
C ALA A 25 2.92 -31.32 -18.82
N GLN A 26 2.16 -31.68 -17.79
CA GLN A 26 0.99 -30.91 -17.34
C GLN A 26 1.39 -29.49 -16.88
N ARG A 27 2.41 -29.36 -16.02
CA ARG A 27 2.91 -28.05 -15.56
C ARG A 27 3.44 -27.18 -16.71
N LYS A 28 4.12 -27.77 -17.70
CA LYS A 28 4.57 -27.04 -18.90
C LYS A 28 3.41 -26.58 -19.78
N ALA A 29 2.37 -27.40 -19.93
CA ALA A 29 1.15 -27.02 -20.66
C ALA A 29 0.36 -25.91 -19.94
N GLU A 30 0.27 -25.99 -18.61
CA GLU A 30 -0.35 -24.97 -17.76
C GLU A 30 0.40 -23.63 -17.84
N GLN A 31 1.74 -23.66 -17.71
CA GLN A 31 2.59 -22.47 -17.89
C GLN A 31 2.42 -21.84 -19.28
N ALA A 32 2.42 -22.64 -20.34
CA ALA A 32 2.20 -22.15 -21.71
C ALA A 32 0.79 -21.61 -21.95
N ALA A 33 -0.23 -22.12 -21.24
CA ALA A 33 -1.59 -21.58 -21.28
C ALA A 33 -1.69 -20.23 -20.54
N VAL A 34 -1.06 -20.11 -19.37
CA VAL A 34 -0.98 -18.85 -18.61
C VAL A 34 -0.20 -17.78 -19.39
N GLU A 35 0.94 -18.13 -19.98
CA GLU A 35 1.73 -17.21 -20.81
C GLU A 35 0.91 -16.68 -22.00
N ARG A 36 0.19 -17.56 -22.72
CA ARG A 36 -0.71 -17.17 -23.81
C ARG A 36 -1.84 -16.24 -23.34
N ALA A 37 -2.48 -16.57 -22.21
CA ALA A 37 -3.53 -15.72 -21.63
C ALA A 37 -3.00 -14.34 -21.22
N VAL A 38 -1.76 -14.26 -20.72
CA VAL A 38 -1.09 -12.99 -20.39
C VAL A 38 -0.75 -12.19 -21.65
N THR A 39 -0.27 -12.82 -22.73
CA THR A 39 -0.07 -12.12 -24.01
C THR A 39 -1.39 -11.62 -24.62
N GLU A 40 -2.43 -12.45 -24.61
CA GLU A 40 -3.76 -12.12 -25.14
C GLU A 40 -4.43 -10.99 -24.33
N ALA A 41 -4.28 -11.00 -23.00
CA ALA A 41 -4.75 -9.91 -22.13
C ALA A 41 -3.97 -8.60 -22.38
N ARG A 42 -2.66 -8.68 -22.60
CA ARG A 42 -1.82 -7.52 -22.94
C ARG A 42 -2.18 -6.93 -24.30
N GLU A 43 -2.41 -7.76 -25.30
CA GLU A 43 -2.87 -7.33 -26.63
C GLU A 43 -4.27 -6.70 -26.57
N ARG A 44 -5.22 -7.29 -25.81
CA ARG A 44 -6.53 -6.66 -25.56
C ARG A 44 -6.41 -5.30 -24.88
N ALA A 45 -5.55 -5.15 -23.86
CA ALA A 45 -5.35 -3.87 -23.19
C ALA A 45 -4.75 -2.80 -24.12
N VAL A 46 -3.83 -3.18 -25.02
CA VAL A 46 -3.29 -2.28 -26.05
C VAL A 46 -4.35 -1.93 -27.11
N ALA A 47 -5.20 -2.88 -27.50
CA ALA A 47 -6.30 -2.63 -28.42
C ALA A 47 -7.36 -1.69 -27.81
N GLU A 48 -7.80 -1.91 -26.57
CA GLU A 48 -8.72 -1.01 -25.85
C GLU A 48 -8.11 0.39 -25.68
N ALA A 49 -6.83 0.49 -25.31
CA ALA A 49 -6.15 1.78 -25.19
C ALA A 49 -6.11 2.53 -26.54
N ARG A 50 -5.86 1.82 -27.65
CA ARG A 50 -5.87 2.39 -29.01
C ARG A 50 -7.27 2.81 -29.46
N GLU A 51 -8.29 2.02 -29.17
CA GLU A 51 -9.69 2.37 -29.45
C GLU A 51 -10.13 3.59 -28.63
N ARG A 52 -9.80 3.62 -27.33
CA ARG A 52 -10.11 4.74 -26.43
C ARG A 52 -9.42 6.03 -26.88
N ALA A 53 -8.17 5.95 -27.36
CA ALA A 53 -7.46 7.08 -27.95
C ALA A 53 -8.12 7.55 -29.26
N ALA A 54 -8.53 6.63 -30.15
CA ALA A 54 -9.23 6.97 -31.38
C ALA A 54 -10.62 7.59 -31.12
N ALA A 55 -11.35 7.09 -30.12
CA ALA A 55 -12.62 7.66 -29.67
C ALA A 55 -12.44 9.07 -29.09
N ALA A 56 -11.40 9.29 -28.27
CA ALA A 56 -11.05 10.62 -27.76
C ALA A 56 -10.68 11.59 -28.89
N ALA A 57 -9.91 11.14 -29.89
CA ALA A 57 -9.57 11.96 -31.06
C ALA A 57 -10.82 12.37 -31.87
N ARG A 58 -11.72 11.43 -32.15
CA ARG A 58 -13.02 11.71 -32.82
C ARG A 58 -13.90 12.66 -32.02
N ALA A 59 -13.97 12.49 -30.69
CA ALA A 59 -14.71 13.39 -29.81
C ALA A 59 -14.13 14.81 -29.77
N ASN A 60 -12.82 14.97 -30.01
CA ASN A 60 -12.19 16.29 -30.10
C ASN A 60 -12.39 16.93 -31.49
N GLN A 61 -12.37 16.13 -32.57
CA GLN A 61 -12.74 16.59 -33.92
C GLN A 61 -14.18 17.14 -33.95
N GLN A 62 -15.15 16.38 -33.42
CA GLN A 62 -16.55 16.82 -33.32
C GLN A 62 -16.77 18.05 -32.43
N LYS A 63 -15.83 18.38 -31.53
CA LYS A 63 -15.86 19.64 -30.78
C LYS A 63 -15.39 20.80 -31.65
N ASN A 64 -14.23 20.65 -32.32
CA ASN A 64 -13.70 21.68 -33.22
C ASN A 64 -14.66 22.00 -34.38
N GLU A 65 -15.33 20.99 -34.96
CA GLU A 65 -16.34 21.18 -36.00
C GLU A 65 -17.52 22.01 -35.50
N LYS A 66 -18.03 21.71 -34.29
CA LYS A 66 -19.13 22.48 -33.68
C LYS A 66 -18.71 23.89 -33.24
N ASP A 67 -17.47 24.07 -32.81
CA ASP A 67 -16.91 25.38 -32.46
C ASP A 67 -16.82 26.25 -33.73
N LEU A 68 -16.35 25.69 -34.84
CA LEU A 68 -16.33 26.33 -36.17
C LEU A 68 -17.75 26.63 -36.69
N GLU A 69 -18.71 25.70 -36.58
CA GLU A 69 -20.12 25.99 -36.91
C GLU A 69 -20.68 27.14 -36.07
N SER A 70 -20.35 27.19 -34.77
CA SER A 70 -20.78 28.30 -33.89
C SER A 70 -20.18 29.65 -34.30
N PHE A 71 -18.95 29.65 -34.85
CA PHE A 71 -18.26 30.83 -35.36
C PHE A 71 -18.86 31.32 -36.68
N PHE A 72 -19.15 30.43 -37.62
CA PHE A 72 -19.75 30.79 -38.92
C PHE A 72 -21.24 31.12 -38.83
N ASN A 73 -21.96 30.65 -37.80
CA ASN A 73 -23.37 30.99 -37.57
C ASN A 73 -23.58 32.36 -36.89
N VAL A 74 -22.52 33.19 -36.75
CA VAL A 74 -22.63 34.60 -36.31
C VAL A 74 -23.16 35.48 -37.47
N GLY A 75 -24.37 35.16 -37.92
CA GLY A 75 -25.03 35.74 -39.09
C GLY A 75 -26.05 36.86 -38.80
N ALA A 76 -26.21 37.30 -37.54
CA ALA A 76 -27.20 38.33 -37.20
C ALA A 76 -26.82 39.24 -36.00
N ARG A 77 -26.50 40.51 -36.35
CA ARG A 77 -26.60 41.74 -35.53
C ARG A 77 -25.64 41.94 -34.33
N PRO A 78 -24.74 42.94 -34.39
CA PRO A 78 -24.23 43.62 -33.21
C PRO A 78 -25.19 44.72 -32.73
N SER A 79 -25.24 44.98 -31.42
CA SER A 79 -25.75 46.23 -30.83
C SER A 79 -25.17 46.40 -29.42
N SER A 80 -25.03 47.63 -28.93
CA SER A 80 -24.22 47.95 -27.75
C SER A 80 -24.92 48.82 -26.70
N ALA A 81 -24.43 48.69 -25.46
CA ALA A 81 -24.62 49.63 -24.34
C ALA A 81 -26.05 49.64 -23.68
N PRO A 82 -26.29 50.37 -22.56
CA PRO A 82 -26.53 49.66 -21.29
C PRO A 82 -27.72 50.20 -20.43
N ARG A 83 -28.25 49.38 -19.50
CA ARG A 83 -29.04 49.90 -18.36
C ARG A 83 -29.17 48.96 -17.15
N SER A 84 -29.87 49.42 -16.11
CA SER A 84 -29.69 49.07 -14.69
C SER A 84 -30.90 48.39 -14.02
N ARG A 85 -30.62 47.77 -12.85
CA ARG A 85 -31.49 47.44 -11.69
C ARG A 85 -33.00 47.80 -11.73
N PRO A 86 -33.83 46.93 -11.12
CA PRO A 86 -34.85 47.34 -10.16
C PRO A 86 -34.44 47.05 -8.69
N ASN A 87 -35.31 47.39 -7.74
CA ASN A 87 -35.03 47.57 -6.31
C ASN A 87 -35.93 46.71 -5.40
N SER A 88 -35.59 46.58 -4.12
CA SER A 88 -36.54 46.20 -3.06
C SER A 88 -36.33 47.04 -1.79
N SER A 89 -37.41 47.22 -1.02
CA SER A 89 -37.57 48.08 0.17
C SER A 89 -36.38 48.08 1.15
N ASP A 90 -35.84 49.22 1.63
CA ASP A 90 -36.47 50.36 2.34
C ASP A 90 -36.74 50.04 3.83
N HIS A 91 -35.92 50.62 4.73
CA HIS A 91 -36.42 51.46 5.85
C HIS A 91 -35.34 52.09 6.77
N GLN A 92 -35.64 53.34 7.16
CA GLN A 92 -35.38 53.99 8.46
C GLN A 92 -33.96 54.38 8.93
N PHE A 93 -33.63 55.65 8.65
CA PHE A 93 -33.42 56.73 9.65
C PHE A 93 -32.30 56.65 10.73
N ASN A 94 -31.27 57.48 10.49
CA ASN A 94 -30.82 58.59 11.34
C ASN A 94 -29.41 58.53 11.99
N THR A 95 -28.84 59.72 12.13
CA THR A 95 -27.49 60.07 12.62
C THR A 95 -27.61 60.79 13.98
N GLN A 96 -26.63 60.65 14.90
CA GLN A 96 -25.97 61.79 15.62
C GLN A 96 -25.10 61.36 16.84
N HIS A 97 -23.77 61.45 16.65
CA HIS A 97 -22.67 61.86 17.57
C HIS A 97 -22.83 61.82 19.12
N GLY A 98 -21.85 61.23 19.84
CA GLY A 98 -21.65 61.48 21.29
C GLY A 98 -20.51 60.73 22.00
N ASN A 99 -19.45 61.43 22.42
CA ASN A 99 -18.33 61.03 23.31
C ASN A 99 -18.77 60.30 24.64
N ARG A 100 -17.95 59.55 25.41
CA ARG A 100 -16.56 59.83 25.92
C ARG A 100 -15.96 58.67 26.76
N GLN A 101 -14.67 58.82 27.13
CA GLN A 101 -13.92 58.24 28.30
C GLN A 101 -13.34 56.80 28.25
N GLY A 102 -12.10 56.69 28.77
CA GLY A 102 -11.35 55.45 29.07
C GLY A 102 -11.04 55.33 30.58
N PRO A 103 -9.95 54.67 31.03
CA PRO A 103 -8.57 54.78 30.50
C PRO A 103 -7.98 53.38 30.12
N GLU A 104 -6.75 52.87 30.35
CA GLU A 104 -5.60 53.28 31.18
C GLU A 104 -4.20 52.81 30.63
N VAL A 105 -3.25 52.46 31.51
CA VAL A 105 -1.76 52.44 31.36
C VAL A 105 -1.26 50.96 31.39
N ALA A 106 -0.18 50.49 30.72
CA ALA A 106 1.21 50.97 30.73
C ALA A 106 2.15 50.45 29.60
N ARG A 107 3.20 51.25 29.28
CA ARG A 107 4.66 50.96 29.05
C ARG A 107 5.10 49.53 28.61
N LYS A 108 6.12 49.25 27.78
CA LYS A 108 7.30 49.96 27.16
C LYS A 108 7.87 49.00 26.03
N THR A 109 8.92 49.19 25.21
CA THR A 109 10.00 50.22 25.03
C THR A 109 10.23 50.60 23.54
N SER A 110 11.36 50.25 22.92
CA SER A 110 11.87 50.74 21.62
C SER A 110 12.98 49.83 21.05
N ASP A 111 13.30 50.03 19.77
CA ASP A 111 14.56 49.73 19.03
C ASP A 111 15.12 48.28 18.92
N GLY A 112 15.62 47.94 17.72
CA GLY A 112 16.37 46.71 17.45
C GLY A 112 16.19 46.22 16.00
N ALA A 113 17.27 46.19 15.19
CA ALA A 113 17.18 45.98 13.75
C ALA A 113 17.64 44.58 13.26
N SER A 114 17.09 44.20 12.10
CA SER A 114 17.69 43.36 11.05
C SER A 114 17.58 41.81 11.09
N SER A 115 17.34 41.29 9.88
CA SER A 115 17.75 39.99 9.33
C SER A 115 17.46 38.68 10.10
N SER A 116 16.36 38.02 9.70
CA SER A 116 16.44 36.65 9.14
C SER A 116 15.16 36.28 8.39
N MET A 117 15.29 35.83 7.13
CA MET A 117 14.13 35.45 6.31
C MET A 117 13.60 34.07 6.72
N LYS A 118 12.44 34.05 7.36
CA LYS A 118 11.72 32.82 7.76
C LYS A 118 11.06 32.15 6.55
N LYS A 119 11.86 31.48 5.69
CA LYS A 119 11.32 30.66 4.60
C LYS A 119 10.84 29.32 5.15
N ALA A 120 9.54 29.22 5.43
CA ALA A 120 8.90 27.95 5.77
C ALA A 120 9.03 26.97 4.58
N CYS A 121 9.33 25.71 4.87
CA CYS A 121 9.44 24.66 3.84
C CYS A 121 8.06 24.06 3.55
N SER A 122 7.43 24.47 2.45
CA SER A 122 6.21 23.83 1.94
C SER A 122 6.57 22.68 1.00
N THR A 123 6.38 21.44 1.47
CA THR A 123 6.77 20.22 0.74
C THR A 123 5.76 19.85 -0.34
N ALA A 124 5.79 20.55 -1.48
CA ALA A 124 4.88 20.32 -2.61
C ALA A 124 5.55 20.33 -4.00
N ASN A 125 6.65 21.06 -4.21
CA ASN A 125 7.12 21.43 -5.56
C ASN A 125 8.28 20.58 -6.11
N VAL A 126 8.55 19.39 -5.56
CA VAL A 126 9.77 18.61 -5.86
C VAL A 126 9.70 17.89 -7.23
N VAL A 127 8.52 17.76 -7.83
CA VAL A 127 8.31 17.01 -9.09
C VAL A 127 8.49 17.83 -10.37
N ASP A 128 8.27 19.14 -10.34
CA ASP A 128 8.43 20.01 -11.53
C ASP A 128 9.89 20.37 -11.83
N ASP A 129 10.70 20.60 -10.80
CA ASP A 129 12.04 21.20 -10.91
C ASP A 129 13.04 20.31 -11.69
N LEU A 130 12.86 18.99 -11.65
CA LEU A 130 13.68 18.03 -12.39
C LEU A 130 13.49 18.13 -13.92
N THR A 131 12.33 18.61 -14.37
CA THR A 131 12.02 18.83 -15.79
C THR A 131 12.78 20.04 -16.37
N SER A 132 13.09 21.02 -15.52
CA SER A 132 13.82 22.24 -15.91
C SER A 132 15.35 22.07 -15.91
N ILE A 133 15.88 21.11 -15.14
CA ILE A 133 17.32 20.81 -15.08
C ILE A 133 17.76 19.88 -16.23
N PHE A 134 16.92 18.92 -16.62
CA PHE A 134 17.11 18.15 -17.87
C PHE A 134 16.51 18.91 -19.06
N GLY A 135 17.11 20.05 -19.38
CA GLY A 135 16.65 20.95 -20.43
C GLY A 135 16.47 20.25 -21.79
N GLU A 136 15.28 20.44 -22.37
CA GLU A 136 14.96 20.25 -23.79
C GLU A 136 15.37 18.90 -24.40
N ALA A 137 15.11 17.81 -23.67
CA ALA A 137 15.20 16.47 -24.23
C ALA A 137 14.18 16.27 -25.36
N ALA A 138 14.67 15.95 -26.55
CA ALA A 138 13.94 15.66 -27.79
C ALA A 138 12.70 14.73 -27.60
N PRO A 139 11.67 14.82 -28.46
CA PRO A 139 10.37 14.20 -28.23
C PRO A 139 10.44 12.70 -27.98
N LEU A 140 9.93 12.25 -26.82
CA LEU A 140 9.82 10.85 -26.40
C LEU A 140 8.79 10.01 -27.18
N SER A 141 8.44 10.44 -28.39
CA SER A 141 7.70 9.68 -29.41
C SER A 141 8.35 9.80 -30.80
N GLY A 142 9.60 10.26 -30.87
CA GLY A 142 10.39 10.30 -32.10
C GLY A 142 10.85 8.91 -32.52
N GLU A 143 10.06 8.26 -33.37
CA GLU A 143 10.58 7.24 -34.29
C GLU A 143 11.75 7.88 -35.06
N PHE A 144 12.90 7.19 -35.14
CA PHE A 144 14.16 7.81 -35.58
C PHE A 144 14.06 8.21 -37.06
N GLN A 145 13.78 9.47 -37.33
CA GLN A 145 13.70 10.00 -38.69
C GLN A 145 15.11 10.01 -39.29
N GLU A 146 15.37 9.02 -40.15
CA GLU A 146 16.66 8.74 -40.75
C GLU A 146 17.04 9.81 -41.78
N VAL A 147 17.65 10.90 -41.29
CA VAL A 147 18.22 11.95 -42.14
C VAL A 147 19.48 11.42 -42.82
N GLU A 148 19.36 11.19 -44.13
CA GLU A 148 20.38 10.66 -45.03
C GLU A 148 21.59 11.61 -45.17
N GLY A 149 22.45 11.63 -44.16
CA GLY A 149 23.62 12.52 -44.11
C GLY A 149 24.37 12.61 -42.77
N GLU A 150 23.83 12.08 -41.66
CA GLU A 150 24.63 11.98 -40.42
C GLU A 150 25.80 11.00 -40.60
N LYS A 151 27.02 11.42 -40.19
CA LYS A 151 28.14 10.49 -39.99
C LYS A 151 27.70 9.34 -39.09
N GLU A 152 27.84 8.10 -39.55
CA GLU A 152 27.35 6.92 -38.83
C GLU A 152 27.81 6.83 -37.37
N GLU A 153 29.01 7.33 -37.06
CA GLU A 153 29.56 7.44 -35.71
C GLU A 153 28.62 8.18 -34.74
N ARG A 154 27.93 9.24 -35.20
CA ARG A 154 26.95 9.99 -34.39
C ARG A 154 25.69 9.18 -34.14
N ARG A 155 25.11 8.58 -35.19
CA ARG A 155 23.94 7.69 -35.08
C ARG A 155 24.22 6.52 -34.13
N ARG A 156 25.38 5.87 -34.28
CA ARG A 156 25.86 4.79 -33.39
C ARG A 156 26.02 5.27 -31.95
N ALA A 157 26.60 6.46 -31.72
CA ALA A 157 26.75 7.04 -30.39
C ALA A 157 25.42 7.48 -29.73
N GLN A 158 24.44 7.97 -30.51
CA GLN A 158 23.09 8.26 -30.03
C GLN A 158 22.37 6.98 -29.61
N LEU A 159 22.37 5.96 -30.48
CA LEU A 159 21.78 4.65 -30.20
C LEU A 159 22.41 4.00 -28.96
N GLU A 160 23.73 4.09 -28.78
CA GLU A 160 24.39 3.55 -27.58
C GLU A 160 24.02 4.33 -26.31
N ARG A 161 23.91 5.66 -26.36
CA ARG A 161 23.40 6.46 -25.23
C ARG A 161 21.97 6.05 -24.87
N HIS A 162 21.09 5.90 -25.86
CA HIS A 162 19.71 5.47 -25.66
C HIS A 162 19.65 4.06 -25.05
N ARG A 163 20.43 3.11 -25.59
CA ARG A 163 20.54 1.75 -25.03
C ARG A 163 21.02 1.76 -23.58
N ARG A 164 22.06 2.51 -23.26
CA ARG A 164 22.57 2.68 -21.87
C ARG A 164 21.53 3.31 -20.93
N ILE A 165 20.64 4.17 -21.42
CA ILE A 165 19.53 4.74 -20.64
C ILE A 165 18.44 3.67 -20.42
N GLN A 166 18.05 2.94 -21.46
CA GLN A 166 17.08 1.83 -21.36
C GLN A 166 17.59 0.71 -20.44
N GLU A 167 18.86 0.32 -20.53
CA GLU A 167 19.52 -0.65 -19.64
C GLU A 167 19.46 -0.20 -18.17
N ARG A 168 19.72 1.09 -17.89
CA ARG A 168 19.64 1.66 -16.53
C ARG A 168 18.21 1.69 -16.00
N ALA A 169 17.24 2.11 -16.82
CA ALA A 169 15.82 2.13 -16.45
C ALA A 169 15.30 0.71 -16.19
N ALA A 170 15.58 -0.23 -17.08
CA ALA A 170 15.21 -1.64 -16.92
C ALA A 170 15.85 -2.26 -15.68
N LYS A 171 17.14 -1.98 -15.41
CA LYS A 171 17.80 -2.44 -14.18
C LYS A 171 17.17 -1.83 -12.92
N ALA A 172 16.87 -0.53 -12.89
CA ALA A 172 16.25 0.11 -11.75
C ALA A 172 14.85 -0.45 -11.45
N ILE A 173 14.06 -0.72 -12.50
CA ILE A 173 12.75 -1.37 -12.38
C ILE A 173 12.91 -2.81 -11.88
N ALA A 174 13.84 -3.59 -12.43
CA ALA A 174 14.10 -4.96 -12.00
C ALA A 174 14.57 -5.04 -10.53
N GLU A 175 15.47 -4.14 -10.12
CA GLU A 175 15.98 -4.07 -8.74
C GLU A 175 14.88 -3.66 -7.74
N LYS A 176 13.98 -2.74 -8.12
CA LYS A 176 12.80 -2.41 -7.32
C LYS A 176 11.87 -3.63 -7.20
N ASN A 177 11.50 -4.22 -8.33
CA ASN A 177 10.60 -5.38 -8.37
C ASN A 177 11.17 -6.57 -7.58
N GLN A 178 12.49 -6.77 -7.59
CA GLN A 178 13.15 -7.81 -6.79
C GLN A 178 13.02 -7.54 -5.28
N ARG A 179 13.18 -6.30 -4.81
CA ARG A 179 12.94 -5.95 -3.40
C ARG A 179 11.46 -6.11 -3.02
N ASP A 180 10.56 -5.67 -3.89
CA ASP A 180 9.12 -5.76 -3.67
C ASP A 180 8.67 -7.23 -3.60
N LEU A 181 9.21 -8.12 -4.46
CA LEU A 181 8.98 -9.57 -4.40
C LEU A 181 9.56 -10.22 -3.14
N GLN A 182 10.81 -9.90 -2.76
CA GLN A 182 11.42 -10.45 -1.53
C GLN A 182 10.65 -10.04 -0.27
N ALA A 183 10.14 -8.80 -0.23
CA ALA A 183 9.29 -8.33 0.85
C ALA A 183 7.91 -9.03 0.86
N GLN A 184 7.36 -9.38 -0.30
CA GLN A 184 6.14 -10.19 -0.41
C GLN A 184 6.38 -11.64 0.04
N GLU A 185 7.46 -12.28 -0.39
CA GLU A 185 7.81 -13.65 -0.01
C GLU A 185 8.02 -13.77 1.52
N GLU A 186 8.80 -12.88 2.14
CA GLU A 186 8.99 -12.89 3.60
C GLU A 186 7.65 -12.63 4.33
N GLN A 187 6.83 -11.70 3.83
CA GLN A 187 5.55 -11.38 4.44
C GLN A 187 4.52 -12.51 4.24
N GLU A 188 4.56 -13.24 3.13
CA GLU A 188 3.77 -14.45 2.91
C GLU A 188 4.19 -15.60 3.84
N GLU A 189 5.48 -15.85 4.03
CA GLU A 189 5.95 -16.84 5.01
C GLU A 189 5.46 -16.48 6.42
N ARG A 190 5.60 -15.20 6.81
CA ARG A 190 5.07 -14.66 8.06
C ARG A 190 3.55 -14.83 8.17
N HIS A 191 2.80 -14.66 7.09
CA HIS A 191 1.34 -14.88 7.05
C HIS A 191 0.95 -16.34 7.16
N ARG A 192 1.55 -17.25 6.40
CA ARG A 192 1.28 -18.70 6.48
C ARG A 192 1.52 -19.21 7.91
N ILE A 193 2.63 -18.78 8.51
CA ILE A 193 2.99 -19.06 9.90
C ILE A 193 1.98 -18.45 10.90
N ALA A 194 1.50 -17.23 10.64
CA ALA A 194 0.47 -16.58 11.45
C ALA A 194 -0.87 -17.31 11.37
N ASP A 195 -1.28 -17.78 10.19
CA ASP A 195 -2.56 -18.44 9.96
C ASP A 195 -2.61 -19.85 10.57
N GLU A 196 -1.49 -20.61 10.55
CA GLU A 196 -1.31 -21.84 11.33
C GLU A 196 -1.63 -21.60 12.82
N LEU A 197 -1.00 -20.57 13.40
CA LEU A 197 -1.08 -20.24 14.82
C LEU A 197 -2.43 -19.62 15.20
N ASP A 198 -3.01 -18.79 14.34
CA ASP A 198 -4.33 -18.20 14.54
C ASP A 198 -5.42 -19.29 14.46
N ALA A 199 -5.30 -20.28 13.56
CA ALA A 199 -6.19 -21.44 13.55
C ALA A 199 -6.11 -22.26 14.85
N GLU A 200 -4.90 -22.46 15.40
CA GLU A 200 -4.70 -23.12 16.70
C GLU A 200 -5.28 -22.30 17.86
N ILE A 201 -4.99 -20.99 17.94
CA ILE A 201 -5.49 -20.09 18.98
C ILE A 201 -7.02 -19.96 18.91
N LYS A 202 -7.59 -19.82 17.71
CA LYS A 202 -9.05 -19.80 17.49
C LYS A 202 -9.71 -21.10 17.93
N ARG A 203 -9.08 -22.25 17.68
CA ARG A 203 -9.55 -23.58 18.12
C ARG A 203 -9.45 -23.74 19.64
N TRP A 204 -8.33 -23.35 20.25
CA TRP A 204 -8.13 -23.40 21.71
C TRP A 204 -9.12 -22.49 22.47
N ALA A 205 -9.45 -21.34 21.90
CA ALA A 205 -10.41 -20.39 22.48
C ALA A 205 -11.88 -20.72 22.17
N ALA A 206 -12.16 -21.54 21.16
CA ALA A 206 -13.51 -22.04 20.89
C ALA A 206 -14.05 -22.79 22.12
N GLY A 207 -15.32 -22.56 22.46
CA GLY A 207 -15.92 -23.06 23.72
C GLY A 207 -15.48 -22.34 25.01
N LYS A 208 -14.45 -21.46 24.96
CA LYS A 208 -13.95 -20.70 26.13
C LYS A 208 -14.10 -19.18 26.00
N ARG A 209 -14.53 -18.69 24.84
CA ARG A 209 -14.75 -17.25 24.59
C ARG A 209 -15.68 -16.66 25.65
N GLY A 210 -15.28 -15.54 26.25
CA GLY A 210 -16.01 -14.90 27.36
C GLY A 210 -15.66 -15.43 28.77
N ASN A 211 -15.10 -16.64 28.92
CA ASN A 211 -14.77 -17.19 30.23
C ASN A 211 -13.28 -17.02 30.58
N LEU A 212 -12.95 -15.93 31.28
CA LEU A 212 -11.58 -15.61 31.68
C LEU A 212 -10.91 -16.71 32.53
N ARG A 213 -11.68 -17.44 33.37
CA ARG A 213 -11.14 -18.52 34.21
C ARG A 213 -10.68 -19.70 33.35
N ALA A 214 -11.52 -20.15 32.41
CA ALA A 214 -11.21 -21.26 31.52
C ALA A 214 -10.02 -20.96 30.59
N LEU A 215 -9.90 -19.71 30.13
CA LEU A 215 -8.76 -19.25 29.33
C LEU A 215 -7.46 -19.25 30.15
N LEU A 216 -7.47 -18.69 31.37
CA LEU A 216 -6.29 -18.71 32.24
C LEU A 216 -5.89 -20.14 32.65
N SER A 217 -6.84 -21.02 32.99
CA SER A 217 -6.55 -22.40 33.39
C SER A 217 -6.06 -23.31 32.26
N THR A 218 -6.18 -22.88 31.00
CA THR A 218 -5.74 -23.65 29.82
C THR A 218 -4.70 -22.93 28.96
N LEU A 219 -4.13 -21.83 29.46
CA LEU A 219 -3.15 -21.00 28.74
C LEU A 219 -1.85 -21.75 28.39
N GLN A 220 -1.49 -22.75 29.21
CA GLN A 220 -0.30 -23.60 29.04
C GLN A 220 -0.29 -24.46 27.76
N TYR A 221 -1.44 -24.65 27.09
CA TYR A 221 -1.49 -25.41 25.85
C TYR A 221 -1.14 -24.58 24.60
N VAL A 222 -1.02 -23.27 24.74
CA VAL A 222 -0.75 -22.32 23.63
C VAL A 222 0.57 -21.54 23.86
N LEU A 223 1.00 -21.39 25.11
CA LEU A 223 2.26 -20.73 25.43
C LEU A 223 3.47 -21.65 25.29
N TRP A 224 4.57 -21.09 24.81
CA TRP A 224 5.82 -21.79 24.58
C TRP A 224 6.59 -22.06 25.89
N PRO A 225 7.38 -23.15 25.96
CA PRO A 225 8.33 -23.37 27.06
C PRO A 225 9.26 -22.16 27.25
N GLY A 226 9.54 -21.79 28.50
CA GLY A 226 10.40 -20.64 28.83
C GLY A 226 9.72 -19.27 28.86
N CYS A 227 8.42 -19.15 28.56
CA CYS A 227 7.66 -17.90 28.76
C CYS A 227 7.47 -17.50 30.25
N GLY A 228 7.81 -18.38 31.19
CA GLY A 228 7.63 -18.18 32.64
C GLY A 228 6.20 -18.43 33.14
N TRP A 229 5.31 -18.92 32.28
CA TRP A 229 3.97 -19.34 32.69
C TRP A 229 4.03 -20.56 33.63
N GLN A 230 3.01 -20.70 34.47
CA GLN A 230 2.80 -21.85 35.35
C GLN A 230 1.36 -22.33 35.17
N PRO A 231 1.09 -23.64 35.05
CA PRO A 231 -0.28 -24.14 34.95
C PRO A 231 -1.06 -23.79 36.22
N VAL A 232 -2.31 -23.36 36.06
CA VAL A 232 -3.19 -22.97 37.16
C VAL A 232 -4.48 -23.79 37.06
N SER A 233 -4.92 -24.41 38.16
CA SER A 233 -6.16 -25.19 38.15
C SER A 233 -7.40 -24.29 38.19
N MET A 234 -8.55 -24.83 37.82
CA MET A 234 -9.82 -24.13 38.00
C MET A 234 -10.17 -23.92 39.48
N ALA A 235 -9.66 -24.75 40.40
CA ALA A 235 -9.86 -24.59 41.83
C ALA A 235 -9.14 -23.34 42.39
N ASP A 236 -7.95 -23.03 41.88
CA ASP A 236 -7.22 -21.81 42.23
C ASP A 236 -7.93 -20.52 41.77
N LEU A 237 -8.85 -20.64 40.80
CA LEU A 237 -9.51 -19.52 40.11
C LEU A 237 -10.95 -19.27 40.60
N VAL A 238 -11.37 -19.86 41.71
CA VAL A 238 -12.72 -19.64 42.30
C VAL A 238 -12.94 -18.15 42.62
N THR A 239 -12.04 -17.52 43.39
CA THR A 239 -12.23 -16.13 43.85
C THR A 239 -11.86 -15.08 42.80
N GLY A 240 -12.60 -13.97 42.74
CA GLY A 240 -12.25 -12.85 41.85
C GLY A 240 -10.86 -12.25 42.13
N ALA A 241 -10.39 -12.33 43.38
CA ALA A 241 -9.05 -11.89 43.77
C ALA A 241 -7.93 -12.79 43.21
N SER A 242 -8.10 -14.12 43.22
CA SER A 242 -7.12 -15.03 42.63
C SER A 242 -7.11 -14.94 41.10
N VAL A 243 -8.28 -14.83 40.44
CA VAL A 243 -8.37 -14.53 38.99
C VAL A 243 -7.62 -13.24 38.64
N LYS A 244 -7.81 -12.16 39.41
CA LYS A 244 -7.13 -10.86 39.18
C LYS A 244 -5.60 -10.96 39.41
N LYS A 245 -5.13 -11.80 40.33
CA LYS A 245 -3.69 -12.10 40.53
C LYS A 245 -3.11 -12.91 39.36
N VAL A 246 -3.80 -13.96 38.90
CA VAL A 246 -3.34 -14.83 37.81
C VAL A 246 -3.37 -14.10 36.46
N TYR A 247 -4.38 -13.28 36.19
CA TYR A 247 -4.42 -12.39 35.01
C TYR A 247 -3.19 -11.46 34.95
N ARG A 248 -2.79 -10.86 36.07
CA ARG A 248 -1.58 -10.01 36.13
C ARG A 248 -0.31 -10.81 35.82
N LYS A 249 -0.19 -12.06 36.28
CA LYS A 249 0.91 -12.97 35.90
C LYS A 249 0.88 -13.29 34.41
N ALA A 250 -0.28 -13.63 33.85
CA ALA A 250 -0.43 -13.95 32.43
C ALA A 250 0.02 -12.78 31.56
N ASN A 251 -0.46 -11.57 31.84
CA ASN A 251 -0.07 -10.34 31.15
C ASN A 251 1.45 -10.09 31.19
N LEU A 252 2.16 -10.43 32.28
CA LEU A 252 3.62 -10.28 32.35
C LEU A 252 4.38 -11.29 31.47
N CYS A 253 3.87 -12.50 31.30
CA CYS A 253 4.44 -13.53 30.42
C CYS A 253 4.26 -13.21 28.93
N ILE A 254 3.11 -12.66 28.56
CA ILE A 254 2.69 -12.45 27.16
C ILE A 254 2.79 -10.99 26.68
N HIS A 255 3.33 -10.07 27.49
CA HIS A 255 3.38 -8.66 27.13
C HIS A 255 4.24 -8.45 25.87
N PRO A 256 3.76 -7.79 24.80
CA PRO A 256 4.50 -7.69 23.54
C PRO A 256 5.86 -7.00 23.71
N ASP A 257 5.97 -6.00 24.59
CA ASP A 257 7.24 -5.37 24.95
C ASP A 257 8.24 -6.35 25.61
N LYS A 258 7.80 -7.20 26.55
CA LYS A 258 8.68 -8.23 27.14
C LYS A 258 9.06 -9.33 26.18
N VAL A 259 8.18 -9.64 25.22
CA VAL A 259 8.44 -10.64 24.19
C VAL A 259 9.42 -10.10 23.15
N GLN A 260 9.35 -8.80 22.85
CA GLN A 260 10.30 -8.09 21.98
C GLN A 260 11.66 -7.85 22.66
N GLN A 261 11.69 -7.45 23.95
CA GLN A 261 12.92 -7.31 24.75
C GLN A 261 13.77 -8.59 24.81
N LYS A 262 13.11 -9.76 24.85
CA LYS A 262 13.78 -11.08 24.94
C LYS A 262 14.20 -11.67 23.59
N GLY A 263 13.91 -11.01 22.46
CA GLY A 263 14.25 -11.54 21.13
C GLY A 263 13.58 -12.88 20.80
N PHE A 264 12.39 -13.15 21.34
CA PHE A 264 11.65 -14.39 21.05
C PHE A 264 11.25 -14.46 19.57
N ASN A 265 11.04 -15.69 19.08
CA ASN A 265 10.73 -15.99 17.68
C ASN A 265 9.48 -15.24 17.19
N ILE A 266 9.40 -14.96 15.89
CA ILE A 266 8.24 -14.28 15.29
C ILE A 266 6.92 -15.03 15.53
N ARG A 267 6.96 -16.38 15.53
CA ARG A 267 5.87 -17.27 15.99
C ARG A 267 5.41 -16.93 17.42
N GLN A 268 6.35 -16.78 18.35
CA GLN A 268 6.08 -16.50 19.76
C GLN A 268 5.55 -15.07 19.97
N LYS A 269 6.07 -14.08 19.21
CA LYS A 269 5.50 -12.71 19.20
C LYS A 269 4.04 -12.70 18.73
N TYR A 270 3.72 -13.43 17.67
CA TYR A 270 2.35 -13.51 17.16
C TYR A 270 1.40 -14.16 18.18
N ILE A 271 1.79 -15.30 18.77
CA ILE A 271 1.01 -15.96 19.83
C ILE A 271 0.77 -15.00 21.00
N ALA A 272 1.82 -14.32 21.47
CA ALA A 272 1.74 -13.37 22.58
C ALA A 272 0.69 -12.28 22.33
N GLU A 273 0.74 -11.66 21.16
CA GLU A 273 -0.17 -10.60 20.73
C GLU A 273 -1.63 -11.07 20.70
N LYS A 274 -1.92 -12.18 19.99
CA LYS A 274 -3.30 -12.68 19.84
C LYS A 274 -3.88 -13.18 21.17
N VAL A 275 -3.09 -13.85 22.00
CA VAL A 275 -3.52 -14.32 23.32
C VAL A 275 -3.71 -13.14 24.30
N PHE A 276 -2.85 -12.11 24.24
CA PHE A 276 -2.99 -10.90 25.05
C PHE A 276 -4.26 -10.12 24.72
N ASP A 277 -4.53 -9.87 23.44
CA ASP A 277 -5.74 -9.17 23.04
C ASP A 277 -7.01 -9.98 23.33
N LEU A 278 -6.97 -11.32 23.20
CA LEU A 278 -8.10 -12.18 23.57
C LEU A 278 -8.41 -12.10 25.07
N LEU A 279 -7.40 -12.20 25.94
CA LEU A 279 -7.58 -12.04 27.39
C LEU A 279 -8.06 -10.63 27.78
N LYS A 280 -7.56 -9.60 27.10
CA LYS A 280 -7.93 -8.18 27.28
C LYS A 280 -9.37 -7.90 26.83
N VAL A 281 -9.82 -8.46 25.72
CA VAL A 281 -11.21 -8.39 25.24
C VAL A 281 -12.15 -9.10 26.21
N VAL A 282 -11.82 -10.32 26.64
CA VAL A 282 -12.66 -11.07 27.58
C VAL A 282 -12.73 -10.40 28.95
N ARG A 283 -11.62 -9.87 29.47
CA ARG A 283 -11.63 -9.08 30.71
C ARG A 283 -12.50 -7.82 30.57
N ARG A 284 -12.37 -7.07 29.46
CA ARG A 284 -13.20 -5.89 29.20
C ARG A 284 -14.69 -6.23 29.15
N GLY A 285 -15.05 -7.35 28.51
CA GLY A 285 -16.44 -7.82 28.48
C GLY A 285 -17.01 -8.09 29.88
N ILE A 286 -16.22 -8.68 30.77
CA ILE A 286 -16.62 -8.90 32.18
C ILE A 286 -16.70 -7.58 32.96
N GLU A 287 -15.78 -6.64 32.73
CA GLU A 287 -15.76 -5.31 33.39
C GLU A 287 -16.84 -4.33 32.88
N HIS A 288 -17.64 -4.71 31.87
CA HIS A 288 -18.84 -3.99 31.42
C HIS A 288 -20.16 -4.77 31.58
N ALA A 289 -20.11 -6.01 32.10
CA ALA A 289 -21.28 -6.87 32.31
C ALA A 289 -21.64 -7.05 33.80
N VAL A 290 -21.08 -6.18 34.66
CA VAL A 290 -21.22 -6.12 36.12
C VAL A 290 -21.33 -4.65 36.53
#